data_AF-A0AAX1UNW6-F1
#
_entry.id   AF-A0AAX1UNW6-F1
#
_cell.length_a   1.000
_cell.length_b   1.000
_cell.length_c   1.000
_cell.angle_alpha   90.00
_cell.angle_beta   90.00
_cell.angle_gamma   90.00
#
_symmetry.space_group_name_H-M   'P 1'
#
loop_
_entity.id
_entity.type
_entity.pdbx_description
1 polymer ?
#
loop_
_entity_poly.entity_id
_entity_poly.type
_entity_poly.pdbx_seq_one_letter_code
_entity_poly.pdbx_strand_id
1 'polypeptide(L)'
;MSKDETAIEAEIQAKGLNAPRLTPADIDAAISSEHFFTALDGVDGHYRGGPEAQYCKDAPALKLLTFCVLVLRNGFTVTGESACASPENFNEEIGRKIARENARQKIWPLEGYLLRDRLSRGEG
;
A
#
# COMPACT_ATOMS: atom_id res chain seq x y z
N MET A 1 -2.79 -7.53 8.90
CA MET A 1 -3.16 -6.96 10.21
C MET A 1 -1.93 -6.86 11.10
N SER A 2 -1.48 -5.65 11.42
CA SER A 2 -0.42 -5.46 12.42
C SER A 2 -0.97 -5.81 13.81
N LYS A 3 -0.12 -6.27 14.74
CA LYS A 3 -0.56 -6.58 16.12
C LYS A 3 -1.17 -5.35 16.82
N ASP A 4 -0.76 -4.15 16.42
CA ASP A 4 -1.20 -2.90 17.04
C ASP A 4 -2.62 -2.53 16.64
N GLU A 5 -3.01 -2.75 15.38
CA GLU A 5 -4.37 -2.44 14.92
C GLU A 5 -5.43 -3.30 15.62
N THR A 6 -5.11 -4.56 15.91
CA THR A 6 -6.02 -5.46 16.63
C THR A 6 -6.20 -5.05 18.08
N ALA A 7 -5.11 -4.57 18.72
CA ALA A 7 -5.14 -4.11 20.09
C ALA A 7 -5.97 -2.82 20.24
N ILE A 8 -5.78 -1.86 19.31
CA ILE A 8 -6.57 -0.62 19.28
C ILE A 8 -8.06 -0.93 19.06
N GLU A 9 -8.37 -1.84 18.15
CA GLU A 9 -9.74 -2.30 17.89
C GLU A 9 -10.41 -2.88 19.15
N ALA A 10 -9.68 -3.72 19.90
CA ALA A 10 -10.17 -4.28 21.15
C ALA A 10 -10.41 -3.20 22.22
N GLU A 11 -9.56 -2.17 22.30
CA GLU A 11 -9.73 -1.05 23.22
C GLU A 11 -10.97 -0.20 22.88
N ILE A 12 -11.23 0.05 21.60
CA ILE A 12 -12.42 0.78 21.12
C ILE A 12 -13.69 0.03 21.55
N GLN A 13 -13.71 -1.29 21.36
CA GLN A 13 -14.82 -2.15 21.78
C GLN A 13 -15.01 -2.16 23.29
N ALA A 14 -13.92 -2.26 24.06
CA ALA A 14 -13.96 -2.20 25.52
C ALA A 14 -14.55 -0.87 26.06
N LYS A 15 -14.39 0.23 25.30
CA LYS A 15 -14.96 1.55 25.61
C LYS A 15 -16.41 1.74 25.12
N GLY A 16 -17.01 0.75 24.46
CA GLY A 16 -18.40 0.82 23.98
C GLY A 16 -18.62 1.80 22.82
N LEU A 17 -17.57 2.11 22.04
CA LEU A 17 -17.63 3.02 20.91
C LEU A 17 -18.21 2.31 19.67
N ASN A 18 -19.55 2.26 19.61
CA ASN A 18 -20.32 1.44 18.67
C ASN A 18 -20.85 2.19 17.43
N ALA A 19 -20.39 3.42 17.19
CA ALA A 19 -20.77 4.15 15.97
C ALA A 19 -20.22 3.44 14.71
N PRO A 20 -20.87 3.58 13.54
CA PRO A 20 -20.36 3.01 12.28
C PRO A 20 -18.92 3.46 12.02
N ARG A 21 -18.05 2.49 11.76
CA ARG A 21 -16.61 2.70 11.58
C ARG A 21 -16.00 1.57 10.77
N LEU A 22 -14.78 1.81 10.33
CA LEU A 22 -13.98 0.83 9.61
C LEU A 22 -13.14 0.03 10.60
N THR A 23 -12.92 -1.23 10.25
CA THR A 23 -11.99 -2.15 10.91
C THR A 23 -10.79 -2.41 10.01
N PRO A 24 -9.67 -2.92 10.54
CA PRO A 24 -8.54 -3.36 9.71
C PRO A 24 -8.93 -4.39 8.64
N ALA A 25 -9.95 -5.22 8.93
CA ALA A 25 -10.47 -6.20 8.00
C ALA A 25 -11.23 -5.56 6.84
N ASP A 26 -11.95 -4.45 7.07
CA ASP A 26 -12.62 -3.70 5.99
C ASP A 26 -11.59 -3.10 5.03
N ILE A 27 -10.47 -2.59 5.56
CA ILE A 27 -9.37 -2.07 4.75
C ILE A 27 -8.72 -3.18 3.91
N ASP A 28 -8.43 -4.33 4.52
CA ASP A 28 -7.88 -5.48 3.79
C ASP A 28 -8.87 -6.02 2.76
N ALA A 29 -10.17 -6.00 3.06
CA ALA A 29 -11.22 -6.42 2.14
C ALA A 29 -11.40 -5.46 0.95
N ALA A 30 -11.02 -4.19 1.05
CA ALA A 30 -11.06 -3.26 -0.08
C ALA A 30 -10.05 -3.62 -1.18
N ILE A 31 -8.98 -4.37 -0.85
CA ILE A 31 -7.91 -4.75 -1.79
C ILE A 31 -8.36 -5.94 -2.65
N SER A 32 -8.19 -5.81 -3.97
CA SER A 32 -8.47 -6.85 -4.96
C SER A 32 -7.20 -7.57 -5.42
N SER A 33 -6.11 -6.86 -5.67
CA SER A 33 -4.82 -7.44 -6.05
C SER A 33 -3.65 -6.57 -5.62
N GLU A 34 -2.46 -7.17 -5.56
CA GLU A 34 -1.21 -6.50 -5.22
C GLU A 34 -0.14 -6.82 -6.25
N HIS A 35 0.63 -5.81 -6.64
CA HIS A 35 1.71 -5.90 -7.61
C HIS A 35 2.95 -5.23 -7.04
N PHE A 36 4.10 -5.86 -7.21
CA PHE A 36 5.37 -5.37 -6.67
C PHE A 36 6.43 -5.36 -7.77
N PHE A 37 7.23 -4.31 -7.78
CA PHE A 37 8.34 -4.15 -8.71
C PHE A 37 9.29 -3.09 -8.16
N THR A 38 10.55 -3.13 -8.56
CA THR A 38 11.51 -2.05 -8.30
C THR A 38 11.37 -0.95 -9.33
N ALA A 39 11.89 0.26 -9.04
CA ALA A 39 11.94 1.31 -10.04
C ALA A 39 12.71 0.87 -11.30
N LEU A 40 13.73 0.02 -11.13
CA LEU A 40 14.49 -0.53 -12.25
C LEU A 40 13.63 -1.47 -13.11
N ASP A 41 12.85 -2.38 -12.49
CA ASP A 41 11.90 -3.23 -13.22
C ASP A 41 10.89 -2.38 -14.01
N GLY A 42 10.47 -1.23 -13.45
CA GLY A 42 9.61 -0.27 -14.13
C GLY A 42 10.25 0.35 -15.37
N VAL A 43 11.53 0.72 -15.29
CA VAL A 43 12.33 1.22 -16.44
C VAL A 43 12.47 0.12 -17.50
N ASP A 44 12.87 -1.08 -17.10
CA ASP A 44 13.07 -2.21 -18.00
C ASP A 44 11.77 -2.58 -18.72
N GLY A 45 10.65 -2.60 -17.99
CA GLY A 45 9.31 -2.84 -18.53
C GLY A 45 8.85 -1.75 -19.49
N HIS A 46 9.11 -0.47 -19.19
CA HIS A 46 8.75 0.66 -20.06
C HIS A 46 9.46 0.59 -21.42
N TYR A 47 10.76 0.32 -21.41
CA TYR A 47 11.57 0.21 -22.63
C TYR A 47 11.55 -1.21 -23.25
N ARG A 48 10.81 -2.15 -22.66
CA ARG A 48 10.70 -3.56 -23.11
C ARG A 48 12.06 -4.24 -23.27
N GLY A 49 13.01 -3.94 -22.39
CA GLY A 49 14.38 -4.45 -22.48
C GLY A 49 15.20 -3.91 -23.66
N GLY A 50 14.73 -2.84 -24.31
CA GLY A 50 15.45 -2.16 -25.37
C GLY A 50 16.78 -1.52 -24.92
N PRO A 51 17.59 -1.00 -25.86
CA PRO A 51 18.88 -0.40 -25.55
C PRO A 51 18.82 0.69 -24.47
N GLU A 52 17.74 1.47 -24.44
CA GLU A 52 17.51 2.53 -23.47
C GLU A 52 17.44 2.03 -22.02
N ALA A 53 16.92 0.81 -21.79
CA ALA A 53 16.96 0.17 -20.48
C ALA A 53 18.39 -0.18 -20.06
N GLN A 54 19.21 -0.64 -21.00
CA GLN A 54 20.58 -1.10 -20.76
C GLN A 54 21.56 0.04 -20.38
N TYR A 55 21.22 1.27 -20.74
CA TYR A 55 22.02 2.47 -20.42
C TYR A 55 21.46 3.29 -19.24
N CYS A 56 20.63 2.69 -18.38
CA CYS A 56 20.13 3.36 -17.19
C CYS A 56 21.27 3.66 -16.19
N LYS A 57 21.83 4.88 -16.26
CA LYS A 57 22.95 5.33 -15.41
C LYS A 57 22.66 5.21 -13.91
N ASP A 58 21.39 5.34 -13.53
CA ASP A 58 20.93 5.34 -12.13
C ASP A 58 20.42 3.96 -11.68
N ALA A 59 20.65 2.89 -12.48
CA ALA A 59 20.20 1.53 -12.18
C ALA A 59 20.53 1.06 -10.74
N PRO A 60 21.72 1.34 -10.16
CA PRO A 60 22.00 0.97 -8.77
C PRO A 60 21.03 1.59 -7.76
N ALA A 61 20.62 2.84 -7.94
CA ALA A 61 19.67 3.51 -7.06
C ALA A 61 18.23 3.01 -7.30
N LEU A 62 17.86 2.83 -8.57
CA LEU A 62 16.52 2.37 -8.95
C LEU A 62 16.21 0.96 -8.47
N LYS A 63 17.23 0.09 -8.36
CA LYS A 63 17.09 -1.26 -7.80
C LYS A 63 16.72 -1.27 -6.31
N LEU A 64 16.99 -0.18 -5.58
CA LEU A 64 16.75 -0.07 -4.13
C LEU A 64 15.37 0.48 -3.77
N LEU A 65 14.62 0.95 -4.76
CA LEU A 65 13.29 1.52 -4.58
C LEU A 65 12.24 0.47 -4.96
N THR A 66 11.56 -0.09 -3.97
CA THR A 66 10.45 -1.03 -4.16
C THR A 66 9.11 -0.30 -4.19
N PHE A 67 8.28 -0.59 -5.17
CA PHE A 67 6.89 -0.16 -5.25
C PHE A 67 5.95 -1.31 -4.90
N CYS A 68 4.84 -0.98 -4.27
CA CYS A 68 3.64 -1.80 -4.16
C CYS A 68 2.48 -1.04 -4.79
N VAL A 69 1.75 -1.68 -5.70
CA VAL A 69 0.52 -1.17 -6.29
C VAL A 69 -0.62 -2.09 -5.85
N LEU A 70 -1.55 -1.54 -5.10
CA LEU A 70 -2.79 -2.18 -4.69
C LEU A 70 -3.91 -1.74 -5.64
N VAL A 71 -4.61 -2.70 -6.24
CA VAL A 71 -5.85 -2.44 -6.98
C VAL A 71 -7.00 -2.69 -6.01
N LEU A 72 -7.86 -1.70 -5.79
CA LEU A 72 -9.03 -1.82 -4.94
C LEU A 72 -10.21 -2.43 -5.71
N ARG A 73 -11.20 -2.96 -5.00
CA ARG A 73 -12.40 -3.61 -5.60
C ARG A 73 -13.19 -2.71 -6.54
N ASN A 74 -13.10 -1.39 -6.39
CA ASN A 74 -13.73 -0.41 -7.28
C ASN A 74 -12.86 -0.05 -8.51
N GLY A 75 -11.69 -0.66 -8.67
CA GLY A 75 -10.75 -0.39 -9.75
C GLY A 75 -9.78 0.78 -9.48
N PHE A 76 -9.91 1.48 -8.35
CA PHE A 76 -8.96 2.53 -7.98
C PHE A 76 -7.62 1.91 -7.57
N THR A 77 -6.51 2.59 -7.85
CA THR A 77 -5.16 2.12 -7.52
C THR A 77 -4.55 2.94 -6.41
N VAL A 78 -3.92 2.28 -5.45
CA VAL A 78 -3.18 2.90 -4.35
C VAL A 78 -1.74 2.40 -4.39
N THR A 79 -0.77 3.31 -4.35
CA THR A 79 0.66 2.95 -4.36
C THR A 79 1.29 3.11 -2.99
N GLY A 80 2.37 2.39 -2.74
CA GLY A 80 3.26 2.57 -1.61
C GLY A 80 4.68 2.26 -2.00
N GLU A 81 5.62 2.91 -1.33
CA GLU A 81 7.02 2.93 -1.72
C GLU A 81 7.90 2.56 -0.53
N SER A 82 8.98 1.84 -0.77
CA SER A 82 10.05 1.58 0.19
C SER A 82 11.39 1.84 -0.46
N ALA A 83 12.08 2.89 -0.01
CA ALA A 83 13.41 3.26 -0.47
C ALA A 83 14.44 2.80 0.55
N CYS A 84 15.39 1.96 0.13
CA CYS A 84 16.50 1.56 0.99
C CYS A 84 17.60 2.65 0.99
N ALA A 85 18.02 3.08 2.19
CA ALA A 85 19.03 4.12 2.34
C ALA A 85 20.46 3.66 2.01
N SER A 86 20.73 2.36 2.08
CA SER A 86 22.06 1.79 1.83
C SER A 86 21.91 0.45 1.08
N PRO A 87 22.59 0.26 -0.07
CA PRO A 87 22.50 -0.97 -0.84
C PRO A 87 22.84 -2.23 -0.03
N GLU A 88 23.77 -2.12 0.92
CA GLU A 88 24.24 -3.22 1.78
C GLU A 88 23.13 -3.74 2.71
N ASN A 89 22.16 -2.89 3.02
CA ASN A 89 21.00 -3.21 3.86
C ASN A 89 19.74 -3.53 3.03
N PHE A 90 19.87 -3.64 1.71
CA PHE A 90 18.73 -3.95 0.86
C PHE A 90 18.23 -5.37 1.12
N ASN A 91 16.96 -5.46 1.50
CA ASN A 91 16.25 -6.71 1.63
C ASN A 91 14.90 -6.57 0.91
N GLU A 92 14.75 -7.29 -0.19
CA GLU A 92 13.56 -7.22 -1.04
C GLU A 92 12.29 -7.58 -0.28
N GLU A 93 12.33 -8.62 0.56
CA GLU A 93 11.17 -9.06 1.33
C GLU A 93 10.70 -7.98 2.31
N ILE A 94 11.64 -7.34 3.02
CA ILE A 94 11.35 -6.22 3.92
C ILE A 94 10.85 -5.01 3.13
N GLY A 95 11.49 -4.70 1.99
CA GLY A 95 11.09 -3.63 1.09
C GLY A 95 9.63 -3.78 0.64
N ARG A 96 9.23 -4.98 0.22
CA ARG A 96 7.85 -5.30 -0.17
C ARG A 96 6.87 -5.15 0.98
N LYS A 97 7.21 -5.63 2.19
CA LYS A 97 6.37 -5.48 3.38
C LYS A 97 6.11 -4.00 3.71
N ILE A 98 7.16 -3.17 3.70
CA ILE A 98 7.05 -1.73 3.97
C ILE A 98 6.26 -1.04 2.87
N ALA A 99 6.55 -1.31 1.60
CA ALA A 99 5.83 -0.71 0.47
C ALA A 99 4.34 -1.06 0.51
N ARG A 100 4.00 -2.31 0.84
CA ARG A 100 2.61 -2.76 1.00
C ARG A 100 1.92 -2.04 2.16
N GLU A 101 2.58 -1.93 3.31
CA GLU A 101 2.00 -1.25 4.47
C GLU A 101 1.78 0.24 4.16
N ASN A 102 2.74 0.91 3.53
CA ASN A 102 2.60 2.30 3.10
C ASN A 102 1.44 2.48 2.11
N ALA A 103 1.20 1.55 1.20
CA ALA A 103 0.04 1.56 0.31
C ALA A 103 -1.26 1.35 1.09
N ARG A 104 -1.30 0.34 1.97
CA ARG A 104 -2.47 -0.01 2.79
C ARG A 104 -2.90 1.14 3.70
N GLN A 105 -1.95 1.83 4.32
CA GLN A 105 -2.24 2.98 5.18
C GLN A 105 -2.97 4.12 4.44
N LYS A 106 -2.73 4.28 3.13
CA LYS A 106 -3.43 5.27 2.30
C LYS A 106 -4.89 4.88 2.01
N ILE A 107 -5.31 3.63 2.25
CA ILE A 107 -6.70 3.18 2.04
C ILE A 107 -7.62 3.68 3.15
N TRP A 108 -7.13 3.78 4.40
CA TRP A 108 -7.90 4.27 5.55
C TRP A 108 -8.64 5.59 5.29
N PRO A 109 -7.97 6.68 4.84
CA PRO A 109 -8.68 7.93 4.56
C PRO A 109 -9.66 7.83 3.38
N LEU A 110 -9.44 6.93 2.42
CA LEU A 110 -10.34 6.73 1.28
C LEU A 110 -11.64 6.06 1.71
N GLU A 111 -11.54 4.92 2.39
CA GLU A 111 -12.70 4.22 2.94
C GLU A 111 -13.40 5.08 4.01
N GLY A 112 -12.63 5.86 4.79
CA GLY A 112 -13.18 6.78 5.79
C GLY A 112 -14.04 7.87 5.15
N TYR A 113 -13.59 8.44 4.03
CA TYR A 113 -14.38 9.38 3.24
C TYR A 113 -15.65 8.73 2.69
N LEU A 114 -15.56 7.52 2.12
CA LEU A 114 -16.73 6.80 1.59
C LEU A 114 -17.75 6.48 2.67
N LEU A 115 -17.30 6.04 3.85
CA LEU A 115 -18.17 5.81 4.99
C LEU A 115 -18.87 7.11 5.41
N ARG A 116 -18.13 8.23 5.49
CA ARG A 116 -18.72 9.52 5.85
C ARG A 116 -19.74 10.00 4.82
N ASP A 117 -19.46 9.81 3.53
CA ASP A 117 -20.39 10.14 2.45
C ASP A 117 -21.69 9.34 2.56
N ARG A 118 -21.62 8.01 2.76
CA ARG A 118 -22.80 7.16 3.02
C ARG A 118 -23.60 7.61 4.23
N LEU A 119 -22.93 7.86 5.36
CA LEU A 119 -23.57 8.35 6.59
C LEU A 119 -24.24 9.72 6.37
N SER A 120 -23.65 10.61 5.58
CA SER A 120 -24.25 11.92 5.25
C SER A 120 -25.53 11.81 4.43
N ARG A 121 -25.68 10.70 3.69
CA ARG A 121 -26.86 10.38 2.87
C ARG A 121 -27.90 9.55 3.62
N GLY A 122 -27.62 9.13 4.85
CA GLY A 122 -28.49 8.26 5.66
C GLY A 122 -28.37 6.77 5.34
N GLU A 123 -27.32 6.35 4.64
CA GLU A 123 -27.05 4.95 4.26
C GLU A 123 -26.15 4.26 5.31
N GLY A 124 -26.60 4.25 6.57
CA GLY A 124 -25.88 3.72 7.74
C GLY A 124 -26.25 2.28 8.09
#